data_AF-A0A938RRN9-F1
#
_entry.id   AF-A0A938RRN9-F1
#
_cell.length_a   1.000
_cell.length_b   1.000
_cell.length_c   1.000
_cell.angle_alpha   90.00
_cell.angle_beta   90.00
_cell.angle_gamma   90.00
#
_symmetry.space_group_name_H-M   'P 1'
#
loop_
_entity.id
_entity.type
_entity.pdbx_description
1 polymer ?
#
loop_
_entity_poly.entity_id
_entity_poly.type
_entity_poly.pdbx_seq_one_letter_code
_entity_poly.pdbx_strand_id
1 'polypeptide(L)'
;RWRPQLKITGARGICGSGIIDAVAELFRAGVIDQSGRFRTDLPTPRLRITDGKPEFVIAWPEETALGEAITINQRDVRSVQLAKGALYAGAKAMMQRLGIARVDRVILAGAFGSYIDKRSAMILGMFPDCEIDHVSSVGNAAGDGARIALLNRDKRPEADAVARQVEYLELTLEKGFQEEFMAAMFIPHMTDPFPHLPPL
;
A
#
# COMPACT_ATOMS: atom_id res chain seq x y z
N ARG A 1 4.08 13.44 -2.07
CA ARG A 1 3.28 14.56 -1.53
C ARG A 1 2.28 15.03 -2.59
N TRP A 2 0.98 14.81 -2.38
CA TRP A 2 -0.08 15.22 -3.32
C TRP A 2 -0.12 16.75 -3.44
N ARG A 3 -0.12 17.27 -4.67
CA ARG A 3 -0.12 18.72 -4.95
C ARG A 3 -1.26 19.06 -5.92
N PRO A 4 -2.49 19.22 -5.42
CA PRO A 4 -3.65 19.53 -6.25
C PRO A 4 -3.57 20.92 -6.91
N GLN A 5 -2.57 21.73 -6.57
CA GLN A 5 -2.31 23.03 -7.21
C GLN A 5 -1.44 22.90 -8.47
N LEU A 6 -0.79 21.76 -8.72
CA LEU A 6 -0.01 21.55 -9.94
C LEU A 6 -0.97 21.34 -11.11
N LYS A 7 -0.89 22.22 -12.12
CA LYS A 7 -1.55 22.00 -13.41
C LYS A 7 -0.83 20.88 -14.15
N ILE A 8 -1.18 19.64 -13.85
CA ILE A 8 -0.81 18.48 -14.66
C ILE A 8 -1.84 18.42 -15.78
N THR A 9 -1.41 18.68 -17.01
CA THR A 9 -2.27 18.59 -18.19
C THR A 9 -2.02 17.27 -18.92
N GLY A 10 -3.07 16.54 -19.26
CA GLY A 10 -3.00 15.31 -20.05
C GLY A 10 -2.88 14.03 -19.22
N ALA A 11 -3.34 14.04 -17.96
CA ALA A 11 -3.44 12.82 -17.16
C ALA A 11 -4.37 11.79 -17.85
N ARG A 12 -4.01 10.50 -17.79
CA ARG A 12 -4.78 9.40 -18.42
C ARG A 12 -5.36 8.40 -17.42
N GLY A 13 -4.88 8.42 -16.18
CA GLY A 13 -5.27 7.46 -15.15
C GLY A 13 -4.37 7.56 -13.92
N ILE A 14 -4.50 6.59 -13.03
CA ILE A 14 -3.74 6.50 -11.78
C ILE A 14 -2.87 5.23 -11.83
N CYS A 15 -1.57 5.37 -11.57
CA CYS A 15 -0.66 4.23 -11.47
C CYS A 15 -0.75 3.55 -10.09
N GLY A 16 -0.14 2.36 -9.94
CA GLY A 16 -0.19 1.58 -8.69
C GLY A 16 0.34 2.34 -7.46
N SER A 17 1.45 3.07 -7.56
CA SER A 17 1.91 3.92 -6.45
C SER A 17 1.01 5.14 -6.23
N GLY A 18 0.44 5.70 -7.31
CA GLY A 18 -0.47 6.83 -7.25
C GLY A 18 -1.77 6.53 -6.50
N ILE A 19 -2.33 5.32 -6.64
CA ILE A 19 -3.56 4.95 -5.92
C ILE A 19 -3.30 4.76 -4.42
N ILE A 20 -2.15 4.18 -4.05
CA ILE A 20 -1.70 4.05 -2.66
C ILE A 20 -1.55 5.44 -2.02
N ASP A 21 -0.82 6.35 -2.67
CA ASP A 21 -0.65 7.72 -2.19
C ASP A 21 -1.98 8.47 -2.07
N ALA A 22 -2.85 8.33 -3.08
CA ALA A 22 -4.12 9.03 -3.08
C ALA A 22 -5.03 8.54 -1.94
N VAL A 23 -5.15 7.23 -1.71
CA VAL A 23 -5.96 6.70 -0.61
C VAL A 23 -5.37 7.07 0.75
N ALA A 24 -4.05 7.06 0.90
CA ALA A 24 -3.38 7.53 2.12
C ALA A 24 -3.71 9.00 2.41
N GLU A 25 -3.65 9.87 1.40
CA GLU A 25 -3.95 11.30 1.55
C GLU A 25 -5.46 11.58 1.73
N LEU A 26 -6.35 10.79 1.11
CA LEU A 26 -7.79 10.85 1.39
C LEU A 26 -8.08 10.56 2.88
N PHE A 27 -7.39 9.58 3.46
CA PHE A 27 -7.53 9.26 4.88
C PHE A 27 -7.00 10.41 5.76
N ARG A 28 -5.79 10.91 5.48
CA ARG A 28 -5.20 12.02 6.24
C ARG A 28 -6.02 13.31 6.17
N ALA A 29 -6.59 13.60 5.00
CA ALA A 29 -7.46 14.76 4.81
C ALA A 29 -8.84 14.58 5.45
N GLY A 30 -9.13 13.42 6.05
CA GLY A 30 -10.42 13.09 6.64
C GLY A 30 -11.54 12.87 5.62
N VAL A 31 -11.20 12.70 4.34
CA VAL A 31 -12.16 12.41 3.26
C VAL A 31 -12.73 11.01 3.39
N ILE A 32 -11.91 10.06 3.85
CA ILE A 32 -12.35 8.73 4.28
C ILE A 32 -12.06 8.52 5.76
N ASP A 33 -12.90 7.74 6.43
CA ASP A 33 -12.65 7.29 7.80
C ASP A 33 -11.72 6.06 7.87
N GLN A 34 -11.43 5.58 9.09
CA GLN A 34 -10.58 4.40 9.31
C GLN A 34 -11.13 3.11 8.66
N SER A 35 -12.44 3.04 8.44
CA SER A 35 -13.06 1.91 7.72
C SER A 35 -12.92 2.04 6.20
N GLY A 36 -12.38 3.16 5.70
CA GLY A 36 -12.28 3.48 4.28
C GLY A 36 -13.57 4.04 3.69
N ARG A 37 -14.55 4.43 4.50
CA ARG A 37 -15.81 5.00 4.03
C ARG A 37 -15.66 6.50 3.78
N PHE A 38 -16.16 6.98 2.64
CA PHE A 38 -16.22 8.41 2.35
C PHE A 38 -17.14 9.18 3.31
N ARG A 39 -16.66 10.33 3.79
CA ARG A 39 -17.45 11.30 4.55
C ARG A 39 -18.11 12.29 3.60
N THR A 40 -19.41 12.13 3.37
CA THR A 40 -20.16 12.85 2.31
C THR A 40 -20.58 14.28 2.68
N ASP A 41 -20.30 14.70 3.90
CA ASP A 41 -20.65 16.00 4.48
C ASP A 41 -19.54 17.06 4.34
N LEU A 42 -18.44 16.73 3.65
CA LEU A 42 -17.30 17.63 3.51
C LEU A 42 -17.56 18.76 2.50
N PRO A 43 -17.23 20.02 2.82
CA PRO A 43 -17.47 21.17 1.96
C PRO A 43 -16.38 21.30 0.89
N THR A 44 -16.26 20.31 0.00
CA THR A 44 -15.30 20.31 -1.11
C THR A 44 -15.98 19.96 -2.43
N PRO A 45 -15.73 20.72 -3.51
CA PRO A 45 -16.31 20.41 -4.82
C PRO A 45 -15.76 19.11 -5.41
N ARG A 46 -14.61 18.62 -4.91
CA ARG A 46 -14.00 17.37 -5.39
C ARG A 46 -14.74 16.13 -4.93
N LEU A 47 -15.55 16.21 -3.87
CA LEU A 47 -16.36 15.08 -3.42
C LEU A 47 -17.76 15.22 -4.00
N ARG A 48 -18.18 14.23 -4.79
CA ARG A 48 -19.51 14.22 -5.43
C ARG A 48 -20.17 12.86 -5.30
N ILE A 49 -21.49 12.85 -5.52
CA ILE A 49 -22.30 11.64 -5.58
C ILE A 49 -22.64 11.37 -7.05
N THR A 50 -22.20 10.22 -7.55
CA THR A 50 -22.49 9.74 -8.91
C THR A 50 -23.18 8.39 -8.79
N ASP A 51 -24.37 8.23 -9.41
CA ASP A 51 -25.21 7.03 -9.28
C ASP A 51 -25.46 6.58 -7.84
N GLY A 52 -25.67 7.55 -6.94
CA GLY A 52 -25.89 7.29 -5.52
C GLY A 52 -24.65 6.85 -4.73
N LYS A 53 -23.45 6.91 -5.33
CA LYS A 53 -22.19 6.51 -4.69
C LYS A 53 -21.20 7.69 -4.61
N PRO A 54 -20.47 7.83 -3.50
CA PRO A 54 -19.47 8.87 -3.38
C PRO A 54 -18.23 8.54 -4.22
N GLU A 55 -17.69 9.59 -4.84
CA GLU A 55 -16.38 9.57 -5.49
C GLU A 55 -15.65 10.90 -5.29
N PHE A 56 -14.33 10.84 -5.29
CA PHE A 56 -13.46 11.99 -5.15
C PHE A 56 -12.71 12.26 -6.45
N VAL A 57 -12.82 13.47 -6.96
CA VAL A 57 -12.17 13.92 -8.20
C VAL A 57 -10.70 14.23 -7.94
N ILE A 58 -9.82 13.44 -8.54
CA ILE A 58 -8.36 13.62 -8.51
C ILE A 58 -7.95 14.61 -9.60
N ALA A 59 -8.46 14.45 -10.82
CA ALA A 59 -8.23 15.36 -11.93
C ALA A 59 -9.56 15.68 -12.66
N TRP A 60 -9.79 16.96 -12.92
CA TRP A 60 -10.96 17.44 -13.67
C TRP A 60 -10.83 17.13 -15.17
N PRO A 61 -11.95 17.10 -15.93
CA PRO A 61 -11.93 16.88 -17.37
C PRO A 61 -10.91 17.73 -18.14
N GLU A 62 -10.72 18.99 -17.74
CA GLU A 62 -9.78 19.92 -18.38
C GLU A 62 -8.31 19.60 -18.12
N GLU A 63 -8.03 18.77 -17.11
CA GLU A 63 -6.70 18.32 -16.70
C GLU A 63 -6.32 16.98 -17.36
N THR A 64 -7.27 16.29 -18.01
CA THR A 64 -7.07 14.94 -18.54
C THR A 64 -6.97 14.91 -20.06
N ALA A 65 -6.30 13.89 -20.59
CA ALA A 65 -6.16 13.73 -22.04
C ALA A 65 -7.45 13.22 -22.71
N LEU A 66 -8.39 12.71 -21.93
CA LEU A 66 -9.63 12.09 -22.41
C LEU A 66 -10.84 13.03 -22.31
N GLY A 67 -10.70 14.20 -21.67
CA GLY A 67 -11.84 15.09 -21.42
C GLY A 67 -12.84 14.53 -20.40
N GLU A 68 -12.42 13.55 -19.60
CA GLU A 68 -13.21 12.92 -18.54
C GLU A 68 -12.50 13.08 -17.20
N ALA A 69 -13.25 13.19 -16.10
CA ALA A 69 -12.67 13.30 -14.77
C ALA A 69 -11.99 11.98 -14.36
N ILE A 70 -10.82 12.04 -13.74
CA ILE A 70 -10.21 10.90 -13.05
C ILE A 70 -10.68 10.95 -11.60
N THR A 71 -11.42 9.92 -11.17
CA THR A 71 -11.99 9.82 -9.82
C THR A 71 -11.46 8.61 -9.07
N ILE A 72 -11.58 8.66 -7.74
CA ILE A 72 -11.44 7.51 -6.84
C ILE A 72 -12.78 7.31 -6.17
N ASN A 73 -13.35 6.13 -6.30
CA ASN A 73 -14.63 5.76 -5.70
C ASN A 73 -14.46 4.76 -4.55
N GLN A 74 -15.57 4.40 -3.93
CA GLN A 74 -15.57 3.46 -2.79
C GLN A 74 -14.98 2.09 -3.13
N ARG A 75 -15.16 1.57 -4.35
CA ARG A 75 -14.61 0.27 -4.77
C ARG A 75 -13.09 0.33 -4.86
N ASP A 76 -12.54 1.41 -5.38
CA ASP A 76 -11.09 1.59 -5.50
C ASP A 76 -10.42 1.61 -4.11
N VAL A 77 -11.03 2.32 -3.14
CA VAL A 77 -10.58 2.31 -1.74
C VAL A 77 -10.63 0.89 -1.16
N ARG A 78 -11.71 0.14 -1.42
CA ARG A 78 -11.85 -1.25 -0.95
C ARG A 78 -10.81 -2.18 -1.57
N SER A 79 -10.47 -2.00 -2.85
CA SER A 79 -9.40 -2.76 -3.50
C SER A 79 -8.04 -2.50 -2.87
N VAL A 80 -7.73 -1.24 -2.51
CA VAL A 80 -6.51 -0.93 -1.75
C VAL A 80 -6.53 -1.59 -0.37
N GLN A 81 -7.66 -1.54 0.34
CA GLN A 81 -7.82 -2.17 1.65
C GLN A 81 -7.60 -3.68 1.61
N LEU A 82 -8.16 -4.37 0.61
CA LEU A 82 -7.95 -5.81 0.41
C LEU A 82 -6.47 -6.13 0.17
N ALA A 83 -5.80 -5.37 -0.71
CA ALA A 83 -4.39 -5.59 -1.01
C ALA A 83 -3.50 -5.34 0.21
N LYS A 84 -3.68 -4.21 0.90
CA LYS A 84 -2.88 -3.88 2.09
C LYS A 84 -3.17 -4.83 3.26
N GLY A 85 -4.41 -5.30 3.39
CA GLY A 85 -4.80 -6.24 4.45
C GLY A 85 -4.13 -7.59 4.27
N ALA A 86 -4.01 -8.06 3.02
CA ALA A 86 -3.32 -9.30 2.71
C ALA A 86 -1.81 -9.23 3.04
N LEU A 87 -1.16 -8.11 2.68
CA LEU A 87 0.26 -7.90 2.99
C LEU A 87 0.51 -7.88 4.50
N TYR A 88 -0.30 -7.13 5.24
CA TYR A 88 -0.17 -7.02 6.69
C TYR A 88 -0.42 -8.36 7.39
N ALA A 89 -1.54 -9.02 7.08
CA ALA A 89 -1.91 -10.30 7.70
C ALA A 89 -0.90 -11.40 7.38
N GLY A 90 -0.36 -11.43 6.15
CA GLY A 90 0.71 -12.36 5.78
C GLY A 90 1.97 -12.13 6.61
N ALA A 91 2.40 -10.87 6.75
CA ALA A 91 3.53 -10.51 7.62
C ALA A 91 3.29 -10.90 9.08
N LYS A 92 2.08 -10.66 9.60
CA LYS A 92 1.72 -10.98 10.99
C LYS A 92 1.71 -12.49 11.24
N ALA A 93 1.17 -13.29 10.32
CA ALA A 93 1.21 -14.75 10.41
C ALA A 93 2.65 -15.28 10.47
N MET A 94 3.54 -14.75 9.62
CA MET A 94 4.97 -15.11 9.68
C MET A 94 5.62 -14.71 11.01
N MET A 95 5.33 -13.50 11.52
CA MET A 95 5.80 -13.06 12.83
C MET A 95 5.35 -13.99 13.96
N GLN A 96 4.07 -14.39 13.96
CA GLN A 96 3.53 -15.32 14.96
C GLN A 96 4.21 -16.70 14.87
N ARG A 97 4.37 -17.24 13.66
CA ARG A 97 5.01 -18.54 13.43
C ARG A 97 6.46 -18.57 13.91
N LEU A 98 7.18 -17.45 13.76
CA LEU A 98 8.57 -17.27 14.17
C LEU A 98 8.72 -16.80 15.63
N GLY A 99 7.64 -16.48 16.33
CA GLY A 99 7.69 -15.92 17.69
C GLY A 99 8.28 -14.52 17.77
N ILE A 100 8.19 -13.74 16.69
CA ILE A 100 8.76 -12.40 16.57
C ILE A 100 7.70 -11.34 16.91
N ALA A 101 8.03 -10.44 17.84
CA ALA A 101 7.11 -9.38 18.26
C ALA A 101 7.24 -8.07 17.45
N ARG A 102 8.43 -7.76 16.91
CA ARG A 102 8.74 -6.51 16.21
C ARG A 102 9.53 -6.78 14.93
N VAL A 103 9.28 -5.97 13.91
CA VAL A 103 10.07 -5.95 12.68
C VAL A 103 11.12 -4.84 12.77
N ASP A 104 12.39 -5.19 12.60
CA ASP A 104 13.50 -4.23 12.66
C ASP A 104 13.64 -3.42 11.37
N ARG A 105 13.34 -4.03 10.22
CA ARG A 105 13.50 -3.44 8.89
C ARG A 105 12.48 -3.97 7.91
N VAL A 106 11.95 -3.09 7.07
CA VAL A 106 11.06 -3.45 5.96
C VAL A 106 11.73 -3.10 4.64
N ILE A 107 11.81 -4.07 3.74
CA ILE A 107 12.38 -3.91 2.39
C ILE A 107 11.27 -4.17 1.37
N LEU A 108 10.89 -3.13 0.64
CA LEU A 108 9.87 -3.19 -0.40
C LEU A 108 10.52 -3.45 -1.76
N ALA A 109 10.16 -4.56 -2.38
CA ALA A 109 10.60 -4.95 -3.72
C ALA A 109 9.43 -4.99 -4.72
N GLY A 110 9.75 -5.03 -6.01
CA GLY A 110 8.81 -5.08 -7.12
C GLY A 110 8.40 -3.70 -7.64
N ALA A 111 7.62 -3.70 -8.72
CA ALA A 111 7.15 -2.47 -9.38
C ALA A 111 6.33 -1.56 -8.46
N PHE A 112 5.62 -2.16 -7.49
CA PHE A 112 4.98 -1.43 -6.38
C PHE A 112 6.03 -0.82 -5.45
N GLY A 113 7.03 -1.58 -5.02
CA GLY A 113 8.09 -1.09 -4.13
C GLY A 113 8.86 0.10 -4.69
N SER A 114 9.19 0.10 -5.99
CA SER A 114 10.07 1.12 -6.62
C SER A 114 9.62 2.58 -6.43
N TYR A 115 8.32 2.83 -6.27
CA TYR A 115 7.77 4.20 -6.30
C TYR A 115 6.73 4.49 -5.21
N ILE A 116 6.46 3.53 -4.31
CA ILE A 116 5.56 3.80 -3.18
C ILE A 116 6.26 4.73 -2.18
N ASP A 117 5.57 5.79 -1.78
CA ASP A 117 6.00 6.65 -0.69
C ASP A 117 5.92 5.86 0.65
N LYS A 118 7.05 5.81 1.36
CA LYS A 118 7.17 5.06 2.62
C LYS A 118 6.13 5.52 3.66
N ARG A 119 5.86 6.83 3.69
CA ARG A 119 4.89 7.40 4.62
C ARG A 119 3.48 6.95 4.24
N SER A 120 3.11 7.01 2.96
CA SER A 120 1.81 6.49 2.49
C SER A 120 1.62 5.02 2.88
N ALA A 121 2.65 4.18 2.70
CA ALA A 121 2.59 2.77 3.06
C ALA A 121 2.38 2.54 4.57
N MET A 122 3.05 3.34 5.41
CA MET A 122 2.87 3.30 6.87
C MET A 122 1.49 3.80 7.29
N ILE A 123 1.00 4.90 6.71
CA ILE A 123 -0.34 5.46 6.97
C ILE A 123 -1.42 4.43 6.66
N LEU A 124 -1.28 3.73 5.54
CA LEU A 124 -2.20 2.68 5.15
C LEU A 124 -2.04 1.40 5.98
N GLY A 125 -0.96 1.25 6.75
CA GLY A 125 -0.66 0.01 7.47
C GLY A 125 -0.50 -1.18 6.52
N MET A 126 0.34 -1.03 5.49
CA MET A 126 0.63 -2.12 4.55
C MET A 126 1.48 -3.24 5.16
N PHE A 127 2.19 -2.95 6.26
CA PHE A 127 3.06 -3.86 6.98
C PHE A 127 3.07 -3.51 8.48
N PRO A 128 3.46 -4.45 9.37
CA PRO A 128 3.64 -4.22 10.80
C PRO A 128 4.53 -3.01 11.07
N ASP A 129 4.20 -2.27 12.13
CA ASP A 129 4.85 -0.99 12.44
C ASP A 129 6.37 -1.12 12.60
N CYS A 130 7.09 -0.17 12.00
CA CYS A 130 8.55 -0.14 11.93
C CYS A 130 9.00 1.33 11.84
N GLU A 131 10.23 1.61 12.31
CA GLU A 131 10.80 2.95 12.19
C GLU A 131 10.94 3.33 10.70
N ILE A 132 10.50 4.54 10.34
CA ILE A 132 10.43 4.96 8.92
C ILE A 132 11.79 4.93 8.22
N ASP A 133 12.87 5.19 8.96
CA ASP A 133 14.25 5.14 8.46
C ASP A 133 14.72 3.71 8.18
N HIS A 134 14.04 2.71 8.76
CA HIS A 134 14.25 1.29 8.49
C HIS A 134 13.30 0.73 7.43
N VAL A 135 12.45 1.56 6.82
CA VAL A 135 11.69 1.18 5.63
C VAL A 135 12.52 1.59 4.40
N SER A 136 12.76 0.67 3.48
CA SER A 136 13.52 0.95 2.25
C SER A 136 12.87 0.31 1.03
N SER A 137 13.12 0.88 -0.14
CA SER A 137 12.71 0.31 -1.42
C SER A 137 13.95 -0.08 -2.22
N VAL A 138 13.92 -1.28 -2.79
CA VAL A 138 15.01 -1.83 -3.61
C VAL A 138 14.61 -2.01 -5.07
N GLY A 139 13.41 -1.57 -5.44
CA GLY A 139 12.86 -1.70 -6.78
C GLY A 139 12.74 -3.15 -7.26
N ASN A 140 13.12 -3.44 -8.52
CA ASN A 140 12.98 -4.78 -9.09
C ASN A 140 14.10 -5.73 -8.66
N ALA A 141 14.03 -6.19 -7.41
CA ALA A 141 15.01 -7.12 -6.82
C ALA A 141 15.15 -8.44 -7.61
N ALA A 142 14.06 -8.95 -8.22
CA ALA A 142 14.11 -10.15 -9.04
C ALA A 142 14.95 -9.94 -10.31
N GLY A 143 14.77 -8.81 -10.99
CA GLY A 143 15.55 -8.43 -12.16
C GLY A 143 17.03 -8.18 -11.83
N ASP A 144 17.30 -7.51 -10.71
CA ASP A 144 18.67 -7.30 -10.24
C ASP A 144 19.36 -8.62 -9.86
N GLY A 145 18.66 -9.53 -9.18
CA GLY A 145 19.14 -10.87 -8.87
C GLY A 145 19.46 -11.69 -10.13
N ALA A 146 18.61 -11.62 -11.16
CA ALA A 146 18.85 -12.27 -12.45
C ALA A 146 20.11 -11.71 -13.14
N ARG A 147 20.31 -10.38 -13.12
CA ARG A 147 21.52 -9.74 -13.68
C ARG A 147 22.78 -10.20 -12.93
N ILE A 148 22.73 -10.29 -11.60
CA ILE A 148 23.85 -10.77 -10.79
C ILE A 148 24.21 -12.22 -11.16
N ALA A 149 23.21 -13.12 -11.22
CA ALA A 149 23.43 -14.52 -11.57
C ALA A 149 23.91 -14.73 -13.02
N LEU A 150 23.49 -13.86 -13.94
CA LEU A 150 23.93 -13.87 -15.34
C LEU A 150 25.41 -13.50 -15.45
N LEU A 151 25.82 -12.41 -14.80
CA LEU A 151 27.17 -11.84 -14.91
C LEU A 151 28.19 -12.50 -13.98
N ASN A 152 27.75 -13.16 -12.91
CA ASN A 152 28.63 -13.79 -11.93
C ASN A 152 28.19 -15.25 -11.66
N ARG A 153 28.97 -16.21 -12.18
CA ARG A 153 28.70 -17.65 -12.00
C ARG A 153 28.85 -18.11 -10.54
N ASP A 154 29.73 -17.47 -9.78
CA ASP A 154 30.00 -17.82 -8.38
C ASP A 154 28.85 -17.42 -7.45
N LYS A 155 27.95 -16.54 -7.91
CA LYS A 155 26.72 -16.19 -7.18
C LYS A 155 25.58 -17.17 -7.36
N ARG A 156 25.66 -18.09 -8.32
CA ARG A 156 24.59 -19.08 -8.56
C ARG A 156 24.48 -20.12 -7.44
N PRO A 157 25.58 -20.68 -6.91
CA PRO A 157 25.50 -21.57 -5.74
C PRO A 157 24.91 -20.89 -4.51
N GLU A 158 25.25 -19.62 -4.26
CA GLU A 158 24.66 -18.84 -3.17
C GLU A 158 23.14 -18.68 -3.34
N ALA A 159 22.68 -18.33 -4.56
CA ALA A 159 21.25 -18.22 -4.85
C ALA A 159 20.50 -19.55 -4.67
N ASP A 160 21.08 -20.67 -5.12
CA ASP A 160 20.52 -22.02 -4.90
C ASP A 160 20.46 -22.39 -3.41
N ALA A 161 21.52 -22.09 -2.66
CA ALA A 161 21.56 -22.33 -1.21
C ALA A 161 20.48 -21.52 -0.46
N VAL A 162 20.32 -20.23 -0.77
CA VAL A 162 19.28 -19.38 -0.18
C VAL A 162 17.90 -19.88 -0.54
N ALA A 163 17.65 -20.25 -1.81
CA ALA A 163 16.35 -20.76 -2.25
C ALA A 163 15.92 -22.01 -1.48
N ARG A 164 16.86 -22.88 -1.11
CA ARG A 164 16.59 -24.11 -0.32
C ARG A 164 16.28 -23.86 1.16
N GLN A 165 16.57 -22.66 1.67
CA GLN A 165 16.27 -22.27 3.05
C GLN A 165 14.89 -21.61 3.19
N VAL A 166 14.21 -21.32 2.07
CA VAL A 166 12.89 -20.69 2.09
C VAL A 166 11.83 -21.73 2.46
N GLU A 167 11.14 -21.49 3.56
CA GLU A 167 9.97 -22.27 3.97
C GLU A 167 8.69 -21.56 3.51
N TYR A 168 7.78 -22.33 2.91
CA TYR A 168 6.47 -21.83 2.51
C TYR A 168 5.48 -21.90 3.67
N LEU A 169 4.80 -20.80 3.94
CA LEU A 169 3.72 -20.70 4.90
C LEU A 169 2.38 -20.58 4.17
N GLU A 170 1.50 -21.56 4.35
CA GLU A 170 0.15 -21.54 3.79
C GLU A 170 -0.78 -20.72 4.70
N LEU A 171 -0.95 -19.44 4.38
CA LEU A 171 -1.70 -18.48 5.19
C LEU A 171 -3.16 -18.90 5.44
N THR A 172 -3.77 -19.62 4.49
CA THR A 172 -5.19 -20.04 4.63
C THR A 172 -5.42 -21.07 5.73
N LEU A 173 -4.37 -21.76 6.17
CA LEU A 173 -4.41 -22.73 7.27
C LEU A 173 -4.00 -22.13 8.61
N GLU A 174 -3.47 -20.91 8.62
CA GLU A 174 -3.02 -20.25 9.84
C GLU A 174 -4.21 -19.77 10.67
N LYS A 175 -4.26 -20.23 11.92
CA LYS A 175 -5.31 -19.87 12.87
C LYS A 175 -5.25 -18.37 13.13
N GLY A 176 -6.39 -17.68 13.00
CA GLY A 176 -6.45 -16.24 13.23
C GLY A 176 -6.22 -15.39 11.97
N PHE A 177 -5.86 -15.99 10.83
CA PHE A 177 -5.54 -15.23 9.61
C PHE A 177 -6.74 -14.43 9.10
N GLN A 178 -7.96 -14.99 9.14
CA GLN A 178 -9.15 -14.27 8.68
C GLN A 178 -9.49 -13.09 9.59
N GLU A 179 -9.41 -13.26 10.92
CA GLU A 179 -9.62 -12.18 11.87
C GLU A 179 -8.57 -11.07 11.68
N GLU A 180 -7.31 -11.45 11.53
CA GLU A 180 -6.20 -10.52 11.28
C GLU A 180 -6.38 -9.78 9.96
N PHE A 181 -6.74 -10.48 8.88
CA PHE A 181 -7.01 -9.87 7.58
C PHE A 181 -8.14 -8.85 7.65
N MET A 182 -9.23 -9.16 8.38
CA MET A 182 -10.33 -8.22 8.58
C MET A 182 -9.91 -7.00 9.40
N ALA A 183 -9.18 -7.20 10.49
CA ALA A 183 -8.64 -6.11 11.31
C ALA A 183 -7.68 -5.23 10.49
N ALA A 184 -6.89 -5.86 9.62
CA ALA A 184 -5.96 -5.19 8.73
C ALA A 184 -6.61 -4.47 7.55
N MET A 185 -7.92 -4.58 7.31
CA MET A 185 -8.59 -3.73 6.31
C MET A 185 -8.79 -2.28 6.80
N PHE A 186 -8.81 -2.03 8.10
CA PHE A 186 -8.89 -0.68 8.68
C PHE A 186 -7.60 0.10 8.46
N ILE A 187 -7.64 1.44 8.46
CA ILE A 187 -6.48 2.30 8.22
C ILE A 187 -6.04 3.00 9.53
N PRO A 188 -4.79 2.80 10.02
CA PRO A 188 -3.78 1.86 9.51
C PRO A 188 -4.10 0.39 9.85
N HIS A 189 -4.81 0.15 10.95
CA HIS A 189 -5.27 -1.17 11.40
C HIS A 189 -6.36 -0.97 12.48
N MET A 190 -7.16 -2.00 12.76
CA MET A 190 -8.24 -1.91 13.76
C MET A 190 -7.73 -1.93 15.21
N THR A 191 -6.75 -2.80 15.50
CA THR A 191 -6.27 -3.09 16.87
C THR A 191 -4.79 -2.84 17.08
N ASP A 192 -3.94 -3.32 16.16
CA ASP A 192 -2.49 -3.16 16.27
C ASP A 192 -2.04 -1.70 16.33
N PRO A 193 -1.10 -1.38 17.23
CA PRO A 193 -0.60 -0.03 17.41
C PRO A 193 0.42 0.34 16.32
N PHE A 194 0.43 1.61 15.92
CA PHE A 194 1.41 2.19 15.00
C PHE A 194 2.12 3.39 15.63
N PRO A 195 2.93 3.18 16.69
CA PRO A 195 3.60 4.27 17.41
C PRO A 195 4.58 5.06 16.55
N HIS A 196 5.15 4.47 15.49
CA HIS A 196 6.06 5.18 14.58
C HIS A 196 5.33 5.95 13.48
N LEU A 197 4.00 5.93 13.45
CA LEU A 197 3.24 6.70 12.47
C LEU A 197 3.39 8.21 12.77
N PRO A 198 3.85 9.02 11.80
CA PRO A 198 3.90 10.45 11.99
C PRO A 198 2.49 11.01 12.18
N PRO A 199 2.33 12.13 12.93
CA PRO A 199 1.03 12.78 13.10
C PRO A 199 0.33 13.00 11.75
N LEU A 200 -0.97 12.70 11.72
CA LEU A 200 -1.81 12.77 10.52
C LEU A 200 -1.91 14.20 9.99
#